data_AF-A0A2V7VJV4-F1
#
_entry.id   AF-A0A2V7VJV4-F1
#
_cell.length_a   1.000
_cell.length_b   1.000
_cell.length_c   1.000
_cell.angle_alpha   90.00
_cell.angle_beta   90.00
_cell.angle_gamma   90.00
#
_symmetry.space_group_name_H-M   'P 1'
#
loop_
_entity.id
_entity.type
_entity.pdbx_description
1 polymer ?
#
loop_
_entity_poly.entity_id
_entity_poly.type
_entity_poly.pdbx_seq_one_letter_code
_entity_poly.pdbx_strand_id
1 'polypeptide(L)'
;MAARGAPGGLAAAADRRKPSMRRLALAVLALLLAPPALRAQGFALQDGDRVVFYGDSITQDGRYARAAETYVATRFPEWTVTFQNAGVGGDKVTGGWAGAIDVRLDRDVIAHKPTVVTVMLGMNDGNYKAFDQATFDAYAQGYRRIVSRLKEALPGVRLTLIQPSPFDDVTRPPQFPEGYNAVLKRYGAFVQELGKAEGATV
;
A
#
# COMPACT_ATOMS: atom_id res chain seq x y z
N MET A 1 74.80 -48.22 2.06
CA MET A 1 75.11 -46.83 1.69
C MET A 1 73.90 -45.99 2.09
N ALA A 2 73.92 -45.31 3.22
CA ALA A 2 74.46 -43.94 3.40
C ALA A 2 73.71 -42.93 2.52
N ALA A 3 73.23 -41.77 2.95
CA ALA A 3 73.08 -41.11 4.24
C ALA A 3 72.26 -39.82 3.97
N ARG A 4 71.50 -39.36 4.96
CA ARG A 4 71.23 -37.96 5.35
C ARG A 4 70.85 -36.90 4.29
N GLY A 5 69.77 -36.18 4.60
CA GLY A 5 69.66 -34.75 4.29
C GLY A 5 68.24 -34.20 4.22
N ALA A 6 67.66 -33.80 5.35
CA ALA A 6 66.65 -32.73 5.39
C ALA A 6 67.37 -31.38 5.55
N PRO A 7 66.81 -30.27 5.03
CA PRO A 7 66.02 -29.39 5.89
C PRO A 7 64.72 -28.95 5.17
N GLY A 8 63.57 -28.80 5.84
CA GLY A 8 63.36 -27.84 6.92
C GLY A 8 62.87 -26.51 6.33
N GLY A 9 61.62 -26.46 5.85
CA GLY A 9 60.93 -25.25 5.38
C GLY A 9 59.76 -24.92 6.30
N LEU A 10 59.84 -23.77 6.97
CA LEU A 10 58.95 -23.33 8.05
C LEU A 10 57.49 -23.18 7.59
N ALA A 11 56.57 -23.89 8.23
CA ALA A 11 55.17 -23.49 8.29
C ALA A 11 55.07 -22.27 9.24
N ALA A 12 54.76 -21.09 8.68
CA ALA A 12 54.43 -19.92 9.48
C ALA A 12 53.17 -20.21 10.30
N ALA A 13 53.33 -20.35 11.62
CA ALA A 13 52.21 -20.43 12.53
C ALA A 13 51.42 -19.12 12.45
N ALA A 14 50.21 -19.17 11.90
CA ALA A 14 49.27 -18.06 11.96
C ALA A 14 48.96 -17.77 13.44
N ASP A 15 49.49 -16.66 13.93
CA ASP A 15 49.29 -16.14 15.28
C ASP A 15 47.80 -15.85 15.51
N ARG A 16 47.09 -16.82 16.09
CA ARG A 16 45.69 -16.68 16.52
C ARG A 16 45.62 -15.84 17.79
N ARG A 17 45.95 -14.54 17.70
CA ARG A 17 45.69 -13.62 18.81
C ARG A 17 44.18 -13.54 19.03
N LYS A 18 43.73 -13.94 20.22
CA LYS A 18 42.35 -13.72 20.67
C LYS A 18 42.05 -12.22 20.54
N PRO A 19 40.94 -11.82 19.92
CA PRO A 19 40.61 -10.41 19.77
C PRO A 19 40.55 -9.76 21.17
N SER A 20 41.24 -8.64 21.34
CA SER A 20 41.22 -7.94 22.63
C SER A 20 39.81 -7.49 22.97
N MET A 21 39.45 -7.46 24.26
CA MET A 21 38.13 -7.01 24.71
C MET A 21 37.74 -5.62 24.14
N ARG A 22 38.72 -4.76 23.84
CA ARG A 22 38.51 -3.48 23.16
C ARG A 22 38.02 -3.63 21.71
N ARG A 23 38.57 -4.59 20.95
CA ARG A 23 38.12 -4.89 19.58
C ARG A 23 36.73 -5.51 19.58
N LEU A 24 36.42 -6.33 20.59
CA LEU A 24 35.09 -6.90 20.77
C LEU A 24 34.06 -5.83 21.17
N ALA A 25 34.42 -4.92 22.07
CA ALA A 25 33.57 -3.79 22.46
C ALA A 25 33.32 -2.82 21.30
N LEU A 26 34.34 -2.52 20.47
CA LEU A 26 34.18 -1.70 19.27
C LEU A 26 33.30 -2.36 18.20
N ALA A 27 33.37 -3.68 18.04
CA ALA A 27 32.50 -4.41 17.11
C ALA A 27 31.03 -4.43 17.57
N VAL A 28 30.78 -4.59 18.88
CA VAL A 28 29.43 -4.51 19.47
C VAL A 28 28.87 -3.09 19.35
N LEU A 29 29.68 -2.06 19.61
CA LEU A 29 29.29 -0.67 19.45
C LEU A 29 28.97 -0.32 17.99
N ALA A 30 29.73 -0.87 17.03
CA ALA A 30 29.46 -0.71 15.60
C ALA A 30 28.16 -1.42 15.14
N LEU A 31 27.79 -2.55 15.75
CA LEU A 31 26.51 -3.21 15.51
C LEU A 31 25.33 -2.44 16.10
N LEU A 32 25.52 -1.80 17.26
CA LEU A 32 24.50 -0.97 17.92
C LEU A 32 24.28 0.38 17.23
N LEU A 33 25.29 0.88 16.51
CA LEU A 33 25.24 2.12 15.71
C LEU A 33 24.91 1.87 14.23
N ALA A 34 24.73 0.60 13.82
CA ALA A 34 24.32 0.30 12.45
C ALA A 34 22.92 0.89 12.21
N PRO A 35 22.72 1.70 11.15
CA PRO A 35 21.39 2.17 10.81
C PRO A 35 20.50 0.94 10.60
N PRO A 36 19.23 0.96 11.06
CA PRO A 36 18.33 -0.16 10.83
C PRO A 36 18.35 -0.43 9.33
N ALA A 37 18.74 -1.66 8.96
CA ALA A 37 18.67 -2.08 7.57
C ALA A 37 17.25 -1.76 7.11
N LEU A 38 17.11 -0.97 6.05
CA LEU A 38 15.83 -0.70 5.40
C LEU A 38 15.26 -2.08 5.08
N ARG A 39 14.35 -2.57 5.93
CA ARG A 39 13.71 -3.86 5.64
C ARG A 39 12.90 -3.62 4.40
N ALA A 40 13.22 -4.36 3.34
CA ALA A 40 12.33 -4.47 2.21
C ALA A 40 10.94 -4.75 2.78
N GLN A 41 10.00 -3.84 2.53
CA GLN A 41 8.62 -4.09 2.90
C GLN A 41 8.22 -5.37 2.15
N GLY A 42 7.79 -6.38 2.91
CA GLY A 42 7.28 -7.60 2.30
C GLY A 42 6.13 -7.27 1.37
N PHE A 43 5.83 -8.18 0.44
CA PHE A 43 4.66 -8.02 -0.42
C PHE A 43 3.40 -7.82 0.45
N ALA A 44 2.53 -6.90 0.03
CA ALA A 44 1.44 -6.42 0.89
C ALA A 44 0.40 -7.51 1.17
N LEU A 45 0.20 -8.46 0.25
CA LEU A 45 -0.73 -9.57 0.42
C LEU A 45 -0.02 -10.79 1.01
N GLN A 46 -0.82 -11.66 1.63
CA GLN A 46 -0.40 -12.88 2.29
C GLN A 46 -1.28 -14.04 1.81
N ASP A 47 -0.80 -15.27 2.00
CA ASP A 47 -1.62 -16.46 1.78
C ASP A 47 -2.91 -16.42 2.62
N GLY A 48 -4.02 -16.86 2.04
CA GLY A 48 -5.35 -16.85 2.67
C GLY A 48 -6.09 -15.50 2.65
N ASP A 49 -5.52 -14.46 2.05
CA ASP A 49 -6.16 -13.14 1.97
C ASP A 49 -7.44 -13.14 1.15
N ARG A 50 -8.41 -12.35 1.60
CA ARG A 50 -9.63 -12.01 0.85
C ARG A 50 -9.58 -10.51 0.57
N VAL A 51 -9.35 -10.17 -0.69
CA VAL A 51 -9.11 -8.80 -1.14
C VAL A 51 -10.36 -8.24 -1.81
N VAL A 52 -10.83 -7.09 -1.34
CA VAL A 52 -11.88 -6.33 -2.03
C VAL A 52 -11.30 -5.04 -2.59
N PHE A 53 -11.51 -4.78 -3.87
CA PHE A 53 -11.24 -3.50 -4.52
C PHE A 53 -12.51 -2.66 -4.54
N TYR A 54 -12.58 -1.62 -3.72
CA TYR A 54 -13.72 -0.71 -3.63
C TYR A 54 -13.39 0.64 -4.30
N GLY A 55 -14.32 1.15 -5.09
CA GLY A 55 -14.13 2.43 -5.78
C GLY A 55 -15.18 2.72 -6.84
N ASP A 56 -14.82 3.61 -7.76
CA ASP A 56 -15.73 4.11 -8.80
C ASP A 56 -15.61 3.34 -10.13
N SER A 57 -15.90 4.01 -11.26
CA SER A 57 -15.76 3.50 -12.63
C SER A 57 -14.37 2.96 -12.94
N ILE A 58 -13.31 3.52 -12.36
CA ILE A 58 -11.93 3.10 -12.62
C ILE A 58 -11.69 1.73 -11.97
N THR A 59 -12.24 1.53 -10.78
CA THR A 59 -12.26 0.22 -10.12
C THR A 59 -13.16 -0.75 -10.85
N GLN A 60 -14.35 -0.31 -11.29
CA GLN A 60 -15.28 -1.16 -12.06
C GLN A 60 -14.66 -1.72 -13.35
N ASP A 61 -13.87 -0.93 -14.07
CA ASP A 61 -13.15 -1.36 -15.28
C ASP A 61 -12.19 -2.54 -15.00
N GLY A 62 -11.71 -2.67 -13.77
CA GLY A 62 -11.08 -3.88 -13.25
C GLY A 62 -9.66 -4.15 -13.75
N ARG A 63 -9.09 -3.31 -14.61
CA ARG A 63 -7.75 -3.53 -15.17
C ARG A 63 -6.66 -3.61 -14.11
N TYR A 64 -6.60 -2.67 -13.17
CA TYR A 64 -5.57 -2.69 -12.12
C TYR A 64 -5.81 -3.82 -11.10
N ALA A 65 -7.07 -4.10 -10.78
CA ALA A 65 -7.45 -5.21 -9.91
C ALA A 65 -7.00 -6.56 -10.51
N ARG A 66 -7.27 -6.78 -11.80
CA ARG A 66 -6.83 -7.97 -12.54
C ARG A 66 -5.32 -8.06 -12.68
N ALA A 67 -4.63 -6.93 -12.83
CA ALA A 67 -3.17 -6.92 -12.84
C ALA A 67 -2.59 -7.38 -11.49
N ALA A 68 -3.15 -6.93 -10.36
CA ALA A 68 -2.76 -7.38 -9.04
C ALA A 68 -3.05 -8.88 -8.84
N GLU A 69 -4.26 -9.34 -9.18
CA GLU A 69 -4.63 -10.76 -9.14
C GLU A 69 -3.68 -11.63 -9.98
N THR A 70 -3.41 -11.22 -11.22
CA THR A 70 -2.49 -11.95 -12.13
C THR A 70 -1.07 -12.00 -11.57
N TYR A 71 -0.61 -10.92 -10.96
CA TYR A 71 0.70 -10.91 -10.31
C TYR A 71 0.75 -11.93 -9.16
N VAL A 72 -0.26 -11.95 -8.28
CA VAL A 72 -0.31 -12.92 -7.18
C VAL A 72 -0.36 -14.35 -7.68
N ALA A 73 -1.29 -14.65 -8.59
CA ALA A 73 -1.48 -16.00 -9.13
C ALA A 73 -0.22 -16.56 -9.80
N THR A 74 0.60 -15.70 -10.40
CA THR A 74 1.81 -16.14 -11.13
C THR A 74 3.08 -16.11 -10.30
N ARG A 75 3.17 -15.30 -9.23
CA ARG A 75 4.37 -15.20 -8.38
C ARG A 75 4.25 -16.01 -7.11
N PHE A 76 3.02 -16.29 -6.68
CA PHE A 76 2.69 -17.07 -5.50
C PHE A 76 1.61 -18.12 -5.83
N PRO A 77 1.90 -19.08 -6.74
CA PRO A 77 0.90 -20.03 -7.23
C PRO A 77 0.31 -20.94 -6.15
N GLU A 78 1.01 -21.12 -5.02
CA GLU A 78 0.55 -21.91 -3.88
C GLU A 78 -0.37 -21.12 -2.92
N TRP A 79 -0.49 -19.80 -3.08
CA TRP A 79 -1.32 -19.00 -2.19
C TRP A 79 -2.80 -19.10 -2.56
N THR A 80 -3.64 -19.21 -1.54
CA THR A 80 -5.10 -19.20 -1.65
C THR A 80 -5.63 -17.79 -1.36
N VAL A 81 -5.43 -16.87 -2.31
CA VAL A 81 -5.96 -15.49 -2.23
C VAL A 81 -7.22 -15.37 -3.08
N THR A 82 -8.27 -14.72 -2.55
CA THR A 82 -9.47 -14.39 -3.33
C THR A 82 -9.58 -12.90 -3.58
N PHE A 83 -10.14 -12.54 -4.73
CA PHE A 83 -10.29 -11.16 -5.17
C PHE A 83 -11.74 -10.87 -5.54
N GLN A 84 -12.26 -9.75 -5.04
CA GLN A 84 -13.58 -9.23 -5.38
C GLN A 84 -13.45 -7.79 -5.84
N ASN A 85 -14.03 -7.48 -7.00
CA ASN A 85 -14.16 -6.12 -7.48
C ASN A 85 -15.53 -5.56 -7.08
N ALA A 86 -15.54 -4.48 -6.30
CA ALA A 86 -16.72 -3.80 -5.79
C ALA A 86 -16.89 -2.38 -6.38
N GLY A 87 -16.23 -2.09 -7.51
CA GLY A 87 -16.32 -0.81 -8.19
C GLY A 87 -17.68 -0.55 -8.84
N VAL A 88 -18.20 0.67 -8.71
CA VAL A 88 -19.38 1.13 -9.45
C VAL A 88 -19.19 2.52 -10.04
N GLY A 89 -19.51 2.63 -11.32
CA GLY A 89 -19.36 3.85 -12.11
C GLY A 89 -20.16 5.00 -11.52
N GLY A 90 -19.48 6.13 -11.34
CA GLY A 90 -20.06 7.34 -10.78
C GLY A 90 -20.13 7.38 -9.25
N ASP A 91 -19.75 6.30 -8.54
CA ASP A 91 -19.71 6.34 -7.07
C ASP A 91 -18.79 7.47 -6.59
N LYS A 92 -19.23 8.08 -5.49
CA LYS A 92 -18.52 9.07 -4.66
C LYS A 92 -18.36 8.49 -3.26
N VAL A 93 -17.75 9.22 -2.33
CA VAL A 93 -17.73 8.84 -0.90
C VAL A 93 -19.11 8.73 -0.26
N THR A 94 -20.15 9.27 -0.91
CA THR A 94 -21.56 9.18 -0.49
C THR A 94 -22.31 7.99 -1.10
N GLY A 95 -21.65 7.18 -1.94
CA GLY A 95 -22.30 6.20 -2.81
C GLY A 95 -22.75 6.80 -4.14
N GLY A 96 -23.70 6.15 -4.81
CA GLY A 96 -24.12 6.50 -6.16
C GLY A 96 -25.44 5.83 -6.53
N TRP A 97 -25.63 5.57 -7.84
CA TRP A 97 -26.88 4.98 -8.36
C TRP A 97 -27.13 3.55 -7.85
N ALA A 98 -26.08 2.82 -7.45
CA ALA A 98 -26.19 1.46 -6.91
C ALA A 98 -26.46 1.42 -5.40
N GLY A 99 -26.67 2.57 -4.76
CA GLY A 99 -27.01 2.73 -3.34
C GLY A 99 -26.18 3.80 -2.64
N ALA A 100 -26.68 4.27 -1.50
CA ALA A 100 -25.93 5.12 -0.57
C ALA A 100 -24.72 4.36 0.00
N ILE A 101 -23.72 5.09 0.52
CA ILE A 101 -22.43 4.51 0.91
C ILE A 101 -22.56 3.33 1.89
N ASP A 102 -23.36 3.44 2.95
CA ASP A 102 -23.48 2.37 3.94
C ASP A 102 -24.11 1.09 3.33
N VAL A 103 -25.07 1.25 2.40
CA VAL A 103 -25.65 0.12 1.65
C VAL A 103 -24.61 -0.55 0.75
N ARG A 104 -23.79 0.25 0.06
CA ARG A 104 -22.71 -0.23 -0.80
C ARG A 104 -21.66 -0.99 0.01
N LEU A 105 -21.20 -0.41 1.12
CA LEU A 105 -20.20 -1.04 1.98
C LEU A 105 -20.71 -2.36 2.56
N ASP A 106 -21.96 -2.41 3.05
CA ASP A 106 -22.53 -3.61 3.65
C ASP A 106 -22.68 -4.73 2.60
N ARG A 107 -23.29 -4.43 1.45
CA ARG A 107 -23.58 -5.41 0.40
C ARG A 107 -22.32 -5.87 -0.34
N ASP A 108 -21.45 -4.93 -0.71
CA ASP A 108 -20.42 -5.16 -1.72
C ASP A 108 -19.01 -5.33 -1.13
N VAL A 109 -18.82 -4.99 0.15
CA VAL A 109 -17.51 -5.10 0.82
C VAL A 109 -17.61 -6.00 2.03
N ILE A 110 -18.39 -5.62 3.04
CA ILE A 110 -18.44 -6.28 4.34
C ILE A 110 -19.01 -7.70 4.23
N ALA A 111 -19.99 -7.94 3.37
CA ALA A 111 -20.55 -9.28 3.12
C ALA A 111 -19.50 -10.31 2.68
N HIS A 112 -18.43 -9.88 1.99
CA HIS A 112 -17.32 -10.74 1.58
C HIS A 112 -16.31 -11.04 2.69
N LYS A 113 -16.47 -10.41 3.87
CA LYS A 113 -15.59 -10.55 5.03
C LYS A 113 -14.10 -10.40 4.68
N PRO A 114 -13.68 -9.35 3.93
CA PRO A 114 -12.32 -9.23 3.44
C PRO A 114 -11.30 -9.09 4.58
N THR A 115 -10.07 -9.55 4.34
CA THR A 115 -8.90 -9.27 5.19
C THR A 115 -8.16 -8.03 4.70
N VAL A 116 -8.30 -7.69 3.42
CA VAL A 116 -7.70 -6.51 2.78
C VAL A 116 -8.76 -5.77 1.98
N VAL A 117 -8.86 -4.46 2.17
CA VAL A 117 -9.71 -3.60 1.33
C VAL A 117 -8.87 -2.48 0.75
N THR A 118 -8.95 -2.32 -0.57
CA THR A 118 -8.44 -1.12 -1.22
C THR A 118 -9.59 -0.15 -1.47
N VAL A 119 -9.35 1.14 -1.30
CA VAL A 119 -10.33 2.20 -1.56
C VAL A 119 -9.73 3.22 -2.52
N MET A 120 -10.35 3.39 -3.69
CA MET A 120 -9.98 4.44 -4.65
C MET A 120 -11.23 5.23 -5.04
N LEU A 121 -11.36 6.43 -4.47
CA LEU A 121 -12.44 7.37 -4.71
C LEU A 121 -11.89 8.81 -4.72
N GLY A 122 -12.57 9.70 -5.43
CA GLY A 122 -12.19 11.11 -5.55
C GLY A 122 -12.40 11.67 -6.96
N MET A 123 -12.33 10.82 -8.00
CA MET A 123 -12.50 11.26 -9.40
C MET A 123 -13.87 11.91 -9.62
N ASN A 124 -14.93 11.34 -9.04
CA ASN A 124 -16.27 11.91 -9.17
C ASN A 124 -16.54 12.99 -8.13
N ASP A 125 -15.94 12.93 -6.94
CA ASP A 125 -16.29 13.73 -5.77
C ASP A 125 -16.13 15.25 -6.00
N GLY A 126 -15.09 15.66 -6.71
CA GLY A 126 -14.87 17.06 -7.09
C GLY A 126 -15.81 17.58 -8.20
N ASN A 127 -16.71 16.74 -8.71
CA ASN A 127 -17.70 17.07 -9.75
C ASN A 127 -17.11 17.68 -11.04
N TYR A 128 -15.83 17.44 -11.32
CA TYR A 128 -15.12 18.04 -12.47
C TYR A 128 -15.19 19.58 -12.47
N LYS A 129 -15.14 20.19 -11.27
CA LYS A 129 -15.17 21.65 -11.07
C LYS A 129 -13.88 22.12 -10.39
N ALA A 130 -13.66 23.43 -10.41
CA ALA A 130 -12.61 24.08 -9.63
C ALA A 130 -12.74 23.74 -8.15
N PHE A 131 -11.62 23.77 -7.43
CA PHE A 131 -11.59 23.44 -6.00
C PHE A 131 -12.59 24.32 -5.23
N ASP A 132 -13.41 23.66 -4.42
CA ASP A 132 -14.34 24.27 -3.50
C ASP A 132 -14.18 23.60 -2.13
N GLN A 133 -14.06 24.41 -1.08
CA GLN A 133 -13.78 23.92 0.26
C GLN A 133 -14.92 23.06 0.80
N ALA A 134 -16.19 23.45 0.57
CA ALA A 134 -17.33 22.69 1.06
C ALA A 134 -17.43 21.30 0.40
N THR A 135 -17.17 21.23 -0.91
CA THR A 135 -17.10 19.96 -1.65
C THR A 135 -15.96 19.07 -1.14
N PHE A 136 -14.79 19.65 -0.87
CA PHE A 136 -13.67 18.92 -0.27
C PHE A 136 -13.98 18.45 1.15
N ASP A 137 -14.64 19.26 1.98
CA ASP A 137 -15.00 18.87 3.35
C ASP A 137 -16.00 17.70 3.34
N ALA A 138 -16.97 17.72 2.42
CA ALA A 138 -17.89 16.59 2.21
C ALA A 138 -17.15 15.32 1.78
N TYR A 139 -16.20 15.45 0.84
CA TYR A 139 -15.32 14.35 0.45
C TYR A 139 -14.54 13.78 1.65
N ALA A 140 -13.88 14.65 2.41
CA ALA A 140 -13.06 14.26 3.55
C ALA A 140 -13.88 13.60 4.68
N GLN A 141 -15.09 14.10 4.94
CA GLN A 141 -16.01 13.51 5.91
C GLN A 141 -16.51 12.13 5.46
N GLY A 142 -16.94 12.00 4.19
CA GLY A 142 -17.39 10.73 3.65
C GLY A 142 -16.28 9.67 3.62
N TYR A 143 -15.05 10.06 3.26
CA TYR A 143 -13.91 9.13 3.27
C TYR A 143 -13.59 8.64 4.69
N ARG A 144 -13.61 9.52 5.69
CA ARG A 144 -13.46 9.12 7.10
C ARG A 144 -14.56 8.15 7.53
N ARG A 145 -15.81 8.40 7.13
CA ARG A 145 -16.94 7.50 7.40
C ARG A 145 -16.72 6.11 6.81
N ILE A 146 -16.23 6.01 5.58
CA ILE A 146 -15.88 4.73 4.94
C ILE A 146 -14.84 3.98 5.77
N VAL A 147 -13.73 4.64 6.13
CA VAL A 147 -12.65 4.03 6.92
C VAL A 147 -13.16 3.56 8.28
N SER A 148 -13.93 4.39 9.00
CA SER A 148 -14.51 4.04 10.30
C SER A 148 -15.42 2.82 10.17
N ARG A 149 -16.36 2.85 9.22
CA ARG A 149 -17.34 1.77 9.01
C ARG A 149 -16.65 0.44 8.70
N LEU A 150 -15.63 0.45 7.85
CA LEU A 150 -14.89 -0.77 7.49
C LEU A 150 -14.13 -1.34 8.70
N LYS A 151 -13.43 -0.50 9.48
CA LYS A 151 -12.72 -0.95 10.68
C LYS A 151 -13.65 -1.47 11.77
N GLU A 152 -14.80 -0.82 11.96
CA GLU A 152 -15.83 -1.25 12.91
C GLU A 152 -16.44 -2.60 12.51
N ALA A 153 -16.75 -2.79 11.23
CA ALA A 153 -17.37 -4.01 10.73
C ALA A 153 -16.40 -5.20 10.63
N LEU A 154 -15.12 -4.92 10.37
CA LEU A 154 -14.09 -5.90 10.07
C LEU A 154 -12.86 -5.68 10.97
N PRO A 155 -12.91 -6.11 12.24
CA PRO A 155 -11.77 -5.99 13.14
C PRO A 155 -10.50 -6.63 12.55
N GLY A 156 -9.43 -5.86 12.47
CA GLY A 156 -8.15 -6.32 11.90
C GLY A 156 -8.03 -6.25 10.38
N VAL A 157 -9.02 -5.68 9.67
CA VAL A 157 -8.91 -5.42 8.22
C VAL A 157 -7.72 -4.52 7.93
N ARG A 158 -6.95 -4.87 6.91
CA ARG A 158 -5.86 -4.03 6.39
C ARG A 158 -6.40 -3.16 5.28
N LEU A 159 -6.27 -1.85 5.45
CA LEU A 159 -6.75 -0.88 4.46
C LEU A 159 -5.57 -0.36 3.63
N THR A 160 -5.79 -0.27 2.32
CA THR A 160 -4.93 0.44 1.38
C THR A 160 -5.74 1.56 0.73
N LEU A 161 -5.43 2.81 1.07
CA LEU A 161 -6.11 3.98 0.55
C LEU A 161 -5.36 4.49 -0.67
N ILE A 162 -5.88 4.20 -1.86
CA ILE A 162 -5.24 4.60 -3.11
C ILE A 162 -5.65 6.04 -3.39
N GLN A 163 -4.66 6.91 -3.60
CA GLN A 163 -4.90 8.28 -4.03
C GLN A 163 -5.70 8.29 -5.34
N PRO A 164 -6.58 9.28 -5.57
CA PRO A 164 -7.31 9.38 -6.84
C PRO A 164 -6.34 9.38 -8.02
N SER A 165 -6.60 8.57 -9.03
CA SER A 165 -5.80 8.58 -10.26
C SER A 165 -5.85 9.96 -10.91
N PRO A 166 -4.79 10.40 -11.62
CA PRO A 166 -4.76 11.71 -12.24
C PRO A 166 -5.85 11.88 -13.29
N PHE A 167 -6.35 13.11 -13.43
CA PHE A 167 -7.10 13.52 -14.61
C PHE A 167 -6.13 14.12 -15.64
N ASP A 168 -6.28 13.75 -16.91
CA ASP A 168 -5.38 14.22 -17.96
C ASP A 168 -5.82 15.59 -18.49
N ASP A 169 -5.41 16.66 -17.79
CA ASP A 169 -5.62 18.04 -18.24
C ASP A 169 -4.71 18.44 -19.43
N VAL A 170 -3.75 17.59 -19.84
CA VAL A 170 -2.82 17.89 -20.95
C VAL A 170 -3.50 17.59 -22.28
N THR A 171 -4.07 16.38 -22.43
CA THR A 171 -4.79 16.00 -23.65
C THR A 171 -6.24 16.49 -23.67
N ARG A 172 -6.80 16.80 -22.49
CA ARG A 172 -8.13 17.39 -22.33
C ARG A 172 -7.99 18.76 -21.67
N PRO A 173 -7.93 19.85 -22.46
CA PRO A 173 -7.70 21.19 -21.91
C PRO A 173 -8.68 21.51 -20.77
N PRO A 174 -8.19 22.10 -19.66
CA PRO A 174 -8.99 22.31 -18.49
C PRO A 174 -10.07 23.39 -18.74
N GLN A 175 -11.22 23.21 -18.11
CA GLN A 175 -12.36 24.15 -18.22
C GLN A 175 -12.28 25.31 -17.22
N PHE A 176 -11.31 25.28 -16.31
CA PHE A 176 -11.07 26.28 -15.26
C PHE A 176 -9.58 26.33 -14.91
N PRO A 177 -9.10 27.43 -14.27
CA PRO A 177 -7.69 27.57 -13.89
C PRO A 177 -7.17 26.38 -13.07
N GLU A 178 -5.90 26.01 -13.28
CA GLU A 178 -5.20 24.86 -12.65
C GLU A 178 -5.68 23.46 -13.07
N GLY A 179 -6.88 23.33 -13.67
CA GLY A 179 -7.41 22.06 -14.14
C GLY A 179 -7.88 21.11 -13.04
N TYR A 180 -8.52 20.02 -13.45
CA TYR A 180 -9.15 19.12 -12.48
C TYR A 180 -8.12 18.26 -11.74
N ASN A 181 -6.98 17.97 -12.35
CA ASN A 181 -5.91 17.22 -11.72
C ASN A 181 -5.33 17.95 -10.50
N ALA A 182 -5.32 19.29 -10.50
CA ALA A 182 -4.92 20.06 -9.32
C ALA A 182 -5.86 19.83 -8.13
N VAL A 183 -7.17 19.66 -8.39
CA VAL A 183 -8.15 19.27 -7.37
C VAL A 183 -7.86 17.87 -6.84
N LEU A 184 -7.65 16.91 -7.75
CA LEU A 184 -7.36 15.51 -7.38
C LEU A 184 -6.05 15.36 -6.59
N LYS A 185 -5.03 16.19 -6.86
CA LYS A 185 -3.81 16.24 -6.04
C LYS A 185 -4.09 16.67 -4.60
N ARG A 186 -4.98 17.63 -4.37
CA ARG A 186 -5.40 18.04 -3.01
C ARG A 186 -6.14 16.91 -2.31
N TYR A 187 -6.99 16.19 -3.03
CA TYR A 187 -7.73 15.04 -2.50
C TYR A 187 -6.78 13.89 -2.17
N GLY A 188 -5.80 13.61 -3.04
CA GLY A 188 -4.74 12.63 -2.80
C GLY A 188 -3.86 12.96 -1.58
N ALA A 189 -3.51 14.24 -1.38
CA ALA A 189 -2.79 14.67 -0.18
C ALA A 189 -3.58 14.41 1.10
N PHE A 190 -4.90 14.66 1.08
CA PHE A 190 -5.77 14.30 2.19
C PHE A 190 -5.81 12.78 2.44
N VAL A 191 -5.97 11.97 1.39
CA VAL A 191 -5.96 10.50 1.51
C VAL A 191 -4.65 10.01 2.12
N GLN A 192 -3.52 10.63 1.75
CA GLN A 192 -2.22 10.33 2.33
C GLN A 192 -2.15 10.60 3.83
N GLU A 193 -2.60 11.78 4.26
CA GLU A 193 -2.59 12.12 5.68
C GLU A 193 -3.60 11.29 6.49
N LEU A 194 -4.78 11.00 5.92
CA LEU A 194 -5.74 10.11 6.54
C LEU A 194 -5.17 8.70 6.71
N GLY A 195 -4.53 8.15 5.68
CA GLY A 195 -3.94 6.81 5.76
C GLY A 195 -2.88 6.70 6.85
N LYS A 196 -1.99 7.70 6.96
CA LYS A 196 -1.02 7.78 8.07
C LYS A 196 -1.71 7.83 9.43
N ALA A 197 -2.70 8.70 9.61
CA ALA A 197 -3.42 8.87 10.87
C ALA A 197 -4.17 7.59 11.29
N GLU A 198 -4.68 6.85 10.31
CA GLU A 198 -5.47 5.64 10.50
C GLU A 198 -4.63 4.35 10.48
N GLY A 199 -3.30 4.44 10.30
CA GLY A 199 -2.43 3.27 10.17
C GLY A 199 -2.72 2.41 8.94
N ALA A 200 -3.30 3.01 7.90
CA ALA A 200 -3.54 2.38 6.60
C ALA A 200 -2.35 2.59 5.65
N THR A 201 -2.19 1.69 4.69
CA THR A 201 -1.22 1.85 3.60
C THR A 201 -1.75 2.90 2.61
N VAL A 202 -0.85 3.72 2.02
CA VAL A 202 -1.15 4.70 0.97
C VAL A 202 -0.15 4.54 -0.17
#